data_AF-A0A7S1FFT9-F1
#
_entry.id   AF-A0A7S1FFT9-F1
#
_cell.length_a   1.000
_cell.length_b   1.000
_cell.length_c   1.000
_cell.angle_alpha   90.00
_cell.angle_beta   90.00
_cell.angle_gamma   90.00
#
_symmetry.space_group_name_H-M   'P 1'
#
loop_
_entity.id
_entity.type
_entity.pdbx_description
1 polymer ?
#
loop_
_entity_poly.entity_id
_entity_poly.type
_entity_poly.pdbx_seq_one_letter_code
_entity_poly.pdbx_strand_id
1 'polypeptide(L)'
;QGGGTTNGLRILRFAKMSRLVRIIGLLRVFRLARITEDLLDRYISEGVQMIFRIGTIFLAIVWLNHIIGCSWYALGRGFLSSDTGTTWVSSKFDVQDQVVDMSSLSPVYLYVTSLHWAMAQITLGAIELVASNTSERIFNICLLFAGLIFSSTFVSSLSATMISLEMRATDLNRRMRLLRQFLYQERVDASLSLRVRQQVENRLRRQPKISVTDVDV
;
A
#
# COMPACT_ATOMS: atom_id res chain seq x y z
N GLN A 1 42.74 -4.19 -32.99
CA GLN A 1 42.44 -3.49 -31.72
C GLN A 1 40.94 -3.25 -31.67
N GLY A 2 40.19 -3.84 -30.72
CA GLY A 2 38.72 -3.73 -30.73
C GLY A 2 37.97 -4.46 -29.60
N GLY A 3 38.58 -4.64 -28.41
CA GLY A 3 38.02 -5.46 -27.32
C GLY A 3 37.53 -4.70 -26.08
N GLY A 4 37.40 -3.37 -26.13
CA GLY A 4 37.21 -2.55 -24.92
C GLY A 4 35.78 -2.15 -24.56
N THR A 5 34.83 -2.17 -25.51
CA THR A 5 33.52 -1.52 -25.31
C THR A 5 32.44 -2.43 -24.68
N THR A 6 32.54 -3.75 -24.81
CA THR A 6 31.54 -4.70 -24.28
C THR A 6 31.64 -4.90 -22.76
N ASN A 7 32.83 -4.73 -22.18
CA ASN A 7 33.05 -4.89 -20.74
C ASN A 7 32.56 -3.66 -19.93
N GLY A 8 32.66 -2.45 -20.49
CA GLY A 8 32.17 -1.21 -19.85
C GLY A 8 30.64 -1.18 -19.70
N LEU A 9 29.90 -1.65 -20.70
CA LEU A 9 28.44 -1.76 -20.64
C LEU A 9 27.95 -2.79 -19.60
N ARG A 10 28.70 -3.88 -19.40
CA ARG A 10 28.39 -4.88 -18.36
C ARG A 10 28.70 -4.33 -16.96
N ILE A 11 29.81 -3.62 -16.77
CA ILE A 11 30.19 -3.01 -15.48
C ILE A 11 29.20 -1.92 -15.04
N LEU A 12 28.68 -1.11 -15.97
CA LEU A 12 27.60 -0.14 -15.69
C LEU A 12 26.27 -0.80 -15.30
N ARG A 13 25.96 -1.99 -15.83
CA ARG A 13 24.79 -2.79 -15.39
C ARG A 13 24.99 -3.36 -13.98
N PHE A 14 26.20 -3.77 -13.62
CA PHE A 14 26.53 -4.21 -12.26
C PHE A 14 26.54 -3.07 -11.23
N ALA A 15 26.99 -1.87 -11.59
CA ALA A 15 26.87 -0.69 -10.73
C ALA A 15 25.39 -0.32 -10.46
N LYS A 16 24.49 -0.50 -11.44
CA LYS A 16 23.03 -0.37 -11.25
C LYS A 16 22.45 -1.46 -10.34
N MET A 17 23.02 -2.67 -10.34
CA MET A 17 22.63 -3.77 -9.43
C MET A 17 22.86 -3.44 -7.95
N SER A 18 23.90 -2.64 -7.62
CA SER A 18 24.12 -2.18 -6.24
C SER A 18 22.98 -1.32 -5.68
N ARG A 19 22.25 -0.61 -6.56
CA ARG A 19 21.08 0.19 -6.20
C ARG A 19 19.86 -0.71 -5.90
N LEU A 20 19.74 -1.84 -6.59
CA LEU A 20 18.74 -2.88 -6.29
C LEU A 20 19.01 -3.57 -4.94
N VAL A 21 20.27 -3.70 -4.53
CA VAL A 21 20.63 -4.22 -3.19
C VAL A 21 20.19 -3.27 -2.06
N ARG A 22 20.31 -1.95 -2.26
CA ARG A 22 19.76 -0.95 -1.29
C ARG A 22 18.24 -1.02 -1.20
N ILE A 23 17.58 -1.27 -2.33
CA ILE A 23 16.14 -1.52 -2.44
C ILE A 23 15.73 -2.77 -1.64
N ILE A 24 16.47 -3.88 -1.76
CA ILE A 24 16.26 -5.09 -0.92
C ILE A 24 16.49 -4.77 0.57
N GLY A 25 17.37 -3.81 0.89
CA GLY A 25 17.54 -3.27 2.23
C GLY A 25 16.26 -2.64 2.82
N LEU A 26 15.42 -2.00 2.02
CA LEU A 26 14.13 -1.46 2.47
C LEU A 26 13.09 -2.55 2.77
N LEU A 27 13.15 -3.70 2.07
CA LEU A 27 12.35 -4.88 2.45
C LEU A 27 12.74 -5.40 3.85
N ARG A 28 14.01 -5.26 4.24
CA ARG A 28 14.44 -5.59 5.61
C ARG A 28 13.82 -4.63 6.63
N VAL A 29 13.64 -3.36 6.29
CA VAL A 29 12.95 -2.38 7.15
C VAL A 29 11.47 -2.74 7.31
N PHE A 30 10.77 -3.21 6.26
CA PHE A 30 9.40 -3.73 6.41
C PHE A 30 9.32 -4.98 7.28
N ARG A 31 10.28 -5.90 7.13
CA ARG A 31 10.37 -7.08 7.99
C ARG A 31 10.63 -6.67 9.44
N LEU A 32 11.53 -5.71 9.66
CA LEU A 32 11.84 -5.19 10.99
C LEU A 32 10.64 -4.47 11.60
N ALA A 33 9.91 -3.68 10.81
CA ALA A 33 8.69 -2.98 11.22
C ALA A 33 7.60 -3.96 11.69
N ARG A 34 7.38 -5.06 10.95
CA ARG A 34 6.47 -6.14 11.39
C ARG A 34 6.94 -6.82 12.68
N ILE A 35 8.22 -7.17 12.77
CA ILE A 35 8.76 -7.81 13.98
C ILE A 35 8.65 -6.85 15.18
N THR A 36 8.85 -5.55 14.98
CA THR A 36 8.65 -4.56 16.04
C THR A 36 7.19 -4.38 16.39
N GLU A 37 6.25 -4.46 15.45
CA GLU A 37 4.80 -4.46 15.77
C GLU A 37 4.46 -5.61 16.73
N ASP A 38 4.97 -6.82 16.48
CA ASP A 38 4.74 -8.00 17.33
C ASP A 38 5.37 -7.86 18.73
N LEU A 39 6.49 -7.13 18.84
CA LEU A 39 7.16 -6.86 20.12
C LEU A 39 6.51 -5.70 20.89
N LEU A 40 6.06 -4.67 20.19
CA LEU A 40 5.38 -3.49 20.75
C LEU A 40 3.96 -3.81 21.22
N ASP A 41 3.34 -4.85 20.68
CA ASP A 41 2.07 -5.44 21.14
C ASP A 41 2.06 -5.75 22.66
N ARG A 42 3.26 -5.92 23.24
CA ARG A 42 3.45 -6.25 24.66
C ARG A 42 3.62 -5.03 25.57
N TYR A 43 3.92 -3.84 25.03
CA TYR A 43 4.34 -2.67 25.83
C TYR A 43 3.66 -1.34 25.49
N ILE A 44 2.96 -1.22 24.34
CA ILE A 44 2.40 0.05 23.85
C ILE A 44 0.85 0.03 23.82
N SER A 45 0.24 1.21 23.95
CA SER A 45 -1.22 1.38 23.89
C SER A 45 -1.79 1.03 22.51
N GLU A 46 -2.99 0.42 22.50
CA GLU A 46 -3.69 -0.05 21.29
C GLU A 46 -3.79 1.03 20.19
N GLY A 47 -3.97 2.30 20.57
CA GLY A 47 -4.05 3.42 19.62
C GLY A 47 -2.73 3.70 18.89
N VAL A 48 -1.59 3.64 19.58
CA VAL A 48 -0.28 3.87 18.97
C VAL A 48 0.08 2.71 18.04
N GLN A 49 -0.27 1.48 18.42
CA GLN A 49 -0.09 0.31 17.57
C GLN A 49 -0.85 0.43 16.24
N MET A 50 -2.11 0.89 16.29
CA MET A 50 -2.90 1.12 15.08
C MET A 50 -2.25 2.16 14.15
N ILE A 51 -1.70 3.24 14.71
CA ILE A 51 -0.99 4.27 13.94
C ILE A 51 0.26 3.69 13.26
N PHE A 52 1.08 2.92 14.00
CA PHE A 52 2.26 2.26 13.44
C PHE A 52 1.88 1.32 12.29
N ARG A 53 0.85 0.50 12.47
CA ARG A 53 0.36 -0.43 11.46
C ARG A 53 -0.07 0.27 10.17
N ILE A 54 -0.83 1.35 10.30
CA ILE A 54 -1.24 2.17 9.14
C ILE A 54 -0.01 2.81 8.49
N GLY A 55 0.92 3.33 9.29
CA GLY A 55 2.18 3.92 8.81
C GLY A 55 3.05 2.93 8.03
N THR A 56 3.21 1.70 8.53
CA THR A 56 3.93 0.62 7.87
C THR A 56 3.29 0.27 6.52
N ILE A 57 1.95 0.17 6.47
CA ILE A 57 1.23 -0.10 5.21
C ILE A 57 1.43 1.05 4.20
N PHE A 58 1.29 2.31 4.65
CA PHE A 58 1.49 3.47 3.80
C PHE A 58 2.91 3.51 3.21
N LEU A 59 3.93 3.30 4.06
CA LEU A 59 5.31 3.25 3.60
C LEU A 59 5.53 2.14 2.58
N ALA A 60 4.87 0.98 2.75
CA ALA A 60 4.96 -0.15 1.82
C ALA A 60 4.41 0.21 0.44
N ILE A 61 3.28 0.93 0.40
CA ILE A 61 2.68 1.40 -0.85
C ILE A 61 3.58 2.42 -1.55
N VAL A 62 4.13 3.39 -0.82
CA VAL A 62 5.06 4.40 -1.38
C VAL A 62 6.31 3.71 -1.94
N TRP A 63 6.86 2.76 -1.18
CA TRP A 63 8.03 2.01 -1.61
C TRP A 63 7.75 1.16 -2.86
N LEU A 64 6.63 0.44 -2.90
CA LEU A 64 6.22 -0.33 -4.08
C LEU A 64 6.09 0.57 -5.32
N ASN A 65 5.46 1.74 -5.18
CA ASN A 65 5.35 2.73 -6.26
C ASN A 65 6.72 3.22 -6.74
N HIS A 66 7.66 3.47 -5.83
CA HIS A 66 9.02 3.84 -6.21
C HIS A 66 9.71 2.74 -7.03
N ILE A 67 9.56 1.48 -6.64
CA ILE A 67 10.13 0.33 -7.38
C ILE A 67 9.53 0.23 -8.77
N ILE A 68 8.20 0.30 -8.88
CA ILE A 68 7.49 0.22 -10.16
C ILE A 68 7.86 1.40 -11.05
N GLY A 69 7.84 2.63 -10.53
CA GLY A 69 8.20 3.84 -11.28
C GLY A 69 9.66 3.83 -11.72
N CYS A 70 10.60 3.42 -10.86
CA CYS A 70 12.00 3.27 -11.25
C CYS A 70 12.20 2.17 -12.30
N SER A 71 11.43 1.08 -12.24
CA SER A 71 11.46 0.01 -13.25
C SER A 71 10.94 0.53 -14.59
N TRP A 72 9.85 1.30 -14.59
CA TRP A 72 9.32 1.96 -15.77
C TRP A 72 10.32 2.94 -16.39
N TYR A 73 10.98 3.76 -15.58
CA TYR A 73 12.07 4.63 -16.01
C TYR A 73 13.27 3.86 -16.58
N ALA A 74 13.64 2.74 -15.95
CA ALA A 74 14.73 1.91 -16.44
C ALA A 74 14.42 1.32 -17.84
N LEU A 75 13.18 0.87 -18.07
CA LEU A 75 12.72 0.40 -19.39
C LEU A 75 12.82 1.52 -20.43
N GLY A 76 12.34 2.72 -20.10
CA GLY A 76 12.40 3.89 -20.99
C GLY A 76 13.84 4.35 -21.32
N ARG A 77 14.82 4.05 -20.46
CA ARG A 77 16.24 4.32 -20.71
C ARG A 77 16.95 3.22 -21.50
N GLY A 78 16.23 2.25 -22.05
CA GLY A 78 16.78 1.16 -22.85
C GLY A 78 17.42 0.04 -22.03
N PHE A 79 16.85 -0.27 -20.85
CA PHE A 79 17.26 -1.45 -20.08
C PHE A 79 17.04 -2.75 -20.85
N LEU A 80 15.92 -2.83 -21.59
CA LEU A 80 15.65 -3.85 -22.60
C LEU A 80 15.77 -3.24 -24.00
N SER A 81 16.07 -4.07 -24.99
CA SER A 81 16.09 -3.66 -26.39
C SER A 81 14.70 -3.23 -26.84
N SER A 82 14.56 -2.03 -27.38
CA SER A 82 13.34 -1.59 -28.06
C SER A 82 13.31 -2.18 -29.47
N ASP A 83 12.22 -2.88 -29.79
CA ASP A 83 11.92 -3.42 -31.12
C ASP A 83 11.44 -2.34 -32.10
N THR A 84 10.80 -1.28 -31.59
CA THR A 84 10.31 -0.15 -32.39
C THR A 84 11.35 0.96 -32.58
N GLY A 85 12.49 0.88 -31.89
CA GLY A 85 13.51 1.93 -31.86
C GLY A 85 13.12 3.16 -31.01
N THR A 86 11.93 3.18 -30.44
CA THR A 86 11.44 4.25 -29.56
C THR A 86 11.04 3.72 -28.18
N THR A 87 10.95 4.61 -27.22
CA THR A 87 10.57 4.31 -25.83
C THR A 87 9.61 5.39 -25.35
N TRP A 88 8.91 5.16 -24.24
CA TRP A 88 8.03 6.19 -23.67
C TRP A 88 8.78 7.49 -23.35
N VAL A 89 10.07 7.44 -23.00
CA VAL A 89 10.91 8.62 -22.73
C VAL A 89 11.27 9.39 -24.01
N SER A 90 11.17 8.73 -25.16
CA SER A 90 11.33 9.34 -26.49
C SER A 90 10.03 9.97 -27.01
N SER A 91 8.95 9.95 -26.21
CA SER A 91 7.70 10.61 -26.58
C SER A 91 7.90 12.12 -26.72
N LYS A 92 7.24 12.69 -27.72
CA LYS A 92 7.32 14.10 -28.09
C LYS A 92 6.14 14.85 -27.50
N PHE A 93 6.43 16.01 -26.93
CA PHE A 93 5.43 16.95 -26.43
C PHE A 93 5.45 18.20 -27.30
N ASP A 94 4.28 18.65 -27.73
CA ASP A 94 4.15 19.92 -28.43
C ASP A 94 3.97 21.03 -27.40
N VAL A 95 4.95 21.92 -27.31
CA VAL A 95 4.88 23.10 -26.47
C VAL A 95 5.09 24.30 -27.37
N GLN A 96 3.98 24.97 -27.71
CA GLN A 96 4.01 26.28 -28.37
C GLN A 96 4.77 26.25 -29.71
N ASP A 97 4.39 25.32 -30.60
CA ASP A 97 5.01 25.03 -31.91
C ASP A 97 6.44 24.46 -31.84
N GLN A 98 6.90 24.05 -30.65
CA GLN A 98 8.16 23.33 -30.48
C GLN A 98 7.92 21.90 -30.00
N VAL A 99 8.39 20.96 -30.82
CA VAL A 99 8.39 19.54 -30.51
C VAL A 99 9.58 19.24 -29.59
N VAL A 100 9.31 19.09 -28.29
CA VAL A 100 10.31 18.78 -27.28
C VAL A 100 10.28 17.29 -26.96
N ASP A 101 11.43 16.63 -27.06
CA ASP A 101 11.57 15.24 -26.64
C ASP A 101 11.55 15.17 -25.11
N MET A 102 10.72 14.29 -24.55
CA MET A 102 10.65 14.08 -23.09
C MET A 102 12.00 13.71 -22.48
N SER A 103 12.87 13.06 -23.24
CA SER A 103 14.24 12.74 -22.85
C SER A 103 15.12 13.96 -22.51
N SER A 104 14.79 15.13 -23.05
CA SER A 104 15.50 16.39 -22.81
C SER A 104 15.05 17.13 -21.55
N LEU A 105 13.95 16.69 -20.94
CA LEU A 105 13.39 17.28 -19.73
C LEU A 105 14.20 16.94 -18.47
N SER A 106 13.97 17.71 -17.41
CA SER A 106 14.66 17.54 -16.12
C SER A 106 14.55 16.09 -15.61
N PRO A 107 15.63 15.51 -15.05
CA PRO A 107 15.58 14.18 -14.43
C PRO A 107 14.53 14.06 -13.32
N VAL A 108 14.24 15.16 -12.62
CA VAL A 108 13.21 15.22 -11.59
C VAL A 108 11.82 15.06 -12.21
N TYR A 109 11.58 15.72 -13.35
CA TYR A 109 10.32 15.59 -14.09
C TYR A 109 10.10 14.14 -14.53
N LEU A 110 11.11 13.52 -15.17
CA LEU A 110 11.04 12.12 -15.60
C LEU A 110 10.79 11.15 -14.44
N TYR A 111 11.41 11.39 -13.28
CA TYR A 111 11.17 10.59 -12.08
C TYR A 111 9.73 10.72 -11.56
N VAL A 112 9.24 11.96 -11.41
CA VAL A 112 7.88 12.24 -10.92
C VAL A 112 6.83 11.71 -11.89
N THR A 113 7.04 11.86 -13.20
CA THR A 113 6.17 11.28 -14.23
C THR A 113 6.15 9.75 -14.15
N SER A 114 7.30 9.10 -13.95
CA SER A 114 7.36 7.64 -13.79
C SER A 114 6.66 7.17 -12.52
N LEU A 115 6.77 7.93 -11.43
CA LEU A 115 6.08 7.65 -10.18
C LEU A 115 4.57 7.85 -10.32
N HIS A 116 4.14 8.90 -11.03
CA HIS A 116 2.74 9.14 -11.33
C HIS A 116 2.14 8.01 -12.17
N TRP A 117 2.87 7.54 -13.20
CA TRP A 117 2.47 6.38 -13.98
C TRP A 117 2.31 5.12 -13.11
N ALA A 118 3.26 4.86 -12.21
CA ALA A 118 3.19 3.72 -11.29
C ALA A 118 1.95 3.80 -10.38
N MET A 119 1.65 4.99 -9.84
CA MET A 119 0.47 5.21 -9.02
C MET A 119 -0.80 4.95 -9.82
N ALA A 120 -0.88 5.46 -11.05
CA ALA A 120 -2.02 5.25 -11.93
C ALA A 120 -2.28 3.76 -12.23
N GLN A 121 -1.23 2.93 -12.38
CA GLN A 121 -1.43 1.48 -12.58
C GLN A 121 -2.05 0.79 -11.35
N ILE A 122 -1.69 1.23 -10.15
CA ILE A 122 -2.22 0.67 -8.89
C ILE A 122 -3.64 1.17 -8.61
N THR A 123 -3.92 2.44 -8.90
CA THR A 123 -5.22 3.08 -8.62
C THR A 123 -6.21 3.02 -9.78
N LEU A 124 -5.82 2.40 -10.90
CA LEU A 124 -6.56 2.43 -12.18
C LEU A 124 -6.86 3.87 -12.65
N GLY A 125 -5.92 4.79 -12.37
CA GLY A 125 -5.99 6.18 -12.82
C GLY A 125 -5.70 6.30 -14.32
N ALA A 126 -6.32 7.30 -14.95
CA ALA A 126 -6.01 7.66 -16.34
C ALA A 126 -4.66 8.39 -16.40
N ILE A 127 -3.81 8.02 -17.37
CA ILE A 127 -2.56 8.73 -17.64
C ILE A 127 -2.25 8.72 -19.15
N GLU A 128 -1.78 9.85 -19.66
CA GLU A 128 -1.43 10.06 -21.08
C GLU A 128 -0.04 9.54 -21.46
N LEU A 129 0.38 8.41 -20.88
CA LEU A 129 1.71 7.87 -21.10
C LEU A 129 1.61 6.46 -21.68
N VAL A 130 1.93 6.35 -22.97
CA VAL A 130 1.70 5.15 -23.79
C VAL A 130 3.00 4.37 -23.96
N ALA A 131 2.92 3.05 -23.83
CA ALA A 131 4.02 2.15 -24.13
C ALA A 131 4.35 2.16 -25.64
N SER A 132 5.61 2.43 -25.98
CA SER A 132 6.07 2.61 -27.37
C SER A 132 6.73 1.37 -27.96
N ASN A 133 7.03 0.35 -27.15
CA ASN A 133 7.66 -0.90 -27.58
C ASN A 133 7.02 -2.13 -26.92
N THR A 134 7.34 -3.33 -27.42
CA THR A 134 6.73 -4.57 -26.95
C THR A 134 7.06 -4.85 -25.49
N SER A 135 8.29 -4.55 -25.04
CA SER A 135 8.71 -4.80 -23.65
C SER A 135 7.95 -3.92 -22.64
N GLU A 136 7.76 -2.64 -22.97
CA GLU A 136 6.96 -1.69 -22.19
C GLU A 136 5.49 -2.11 -22.16
N ARG A 137 4.95 -2.60 -23.29
CA ARG A 137 3.56 -3.07 -23.38
C ARG A 137 3.32 -4.29 -22.50
N ILE A 138 4.20 -5.28 -22.55
CA ILE A 138 4.12 -6.47 -21.69
C ILE A 138 4.18 -6.07 -20.22
N PHE A 139 5.14 -5.21 -19.84
CA PHE A 139 5.27 -4.73 -18.47
C PHE A 139 4.01 -3.97 -18.00
N ASN A 140 3.46 -3.11 -18.86
CA ASN A 140 2.22 -2.40 -18.59
C ASN A 140 1.04 -3.36 -18.38
N ILE A 141 0.84 -4.33 -19.27
CA ILE A 141 -0.24 -5.34 -19.15
C ILE A 141 -0.10 -6.13 -17.85
N CYS A 142 1.10 -6.58 -17.50
CA CYS A 142 1.34 -7.29 -16.25
C CYS A 142 0.95 -6.45 -15.02
N LEU A 143 1.31 -5.16 -15.02
CA LEU A 143 0.97 -4.26 -13.93
C LEU A 143 -0.51 -3.88 -13.88
N LEU A 144 -1.20 -3.81 -15.02
CA LEU A 144 -2.65 -3.61 -15.05
C LEU A 144 -3.38 -4.78 -14.36
N PHE A 145 -3.00 -6.03 -14.65
CA PHE A 145 -3.56 -7.19 -13.96
C PHE A 145 -3.22 -7.18 -12.47
N ALA A 146 -1.96 -6.91 -12.11
CA ALA A 146 -1.55 -6.85 -10.71
C ALA A 146 -2.26 -5.72 -9.94
N GLY A 147 -2.38 -4.54 -10.56
CA GLY A 147 -3.08 -3.37 -10.03
C GLY A 147 -4.57 -3.61 -9.86
N LEU A 148 -5.22 -4.29 -10.81
CA LEU A 148 -6.62 -4.71 -10.71
C LEU A 148 -6.85 -5.64 -9.52
N ILE A 149 -6.02 -6.68 -9.37
CA ILE A 149 -6.13 -7.63 -8.25
C ILE A 149 -5.87 -6.92 -6.91
N PHE A 150 -4.83 -6.08 -6.85
CA PHE A 150 -4.46 -5.34 -5.65
C PHE A 150 -5.57 -4.37 -5.23
N SER A 151 -6.03 -3.50 -6.14
CA SER A 151 -7.06 -2.50 -5.86
C SER A 151 -8.38 -3.16 -5.45
N SER A 152 -8.79 -4.22 -6.14
CA SER A 152 -9.99 -4.98 -5.80
C SER A 152 -9.89 -5.58 -4.39
N THR A 153 -8.77 -6.25 -4.08
CA THR A 153 -8.54 -6.85 -2.75
C THR A 153 -8.49 -5.80 -1.65
N PHE A 154 -7.85 -4.66 -1.93
CA PHE A 154 -7.74 -3.54 -0.99
C PHE A 154 -9.11 -2.98 -0.65
N VAL A 155 -9.93 -2.67 -1.67
CA VAL A 155 -11.29 -2.16 -1.49
C VAL A 155 -12.16 -3.19 -0.76
N SER A 156 -12.12 -4.47 -1.14
CA SER A 156 -12.88 -5.52 -0.44
C SER A 156 -12.50 -5.65 1.03
N SER A 157 -11.21 -5.60 1.34
CA SER A 157 -10.72 -5.69 2.73
C SER A 157 -11.15 -4.49 3.57
N LEU A 158 -11.09 -3.29 2.98
CA LEU A 158 -11.56 -2.07 3.63
C LEU A 158 -13.06 -2.13 3.91
N SER A 159 -13.86 -2.52 2.92
CA SER A 159 -15.31 -2.70 3.06
C SER A 159 -15.65 -3.75 4.14
N ALA A 160 -14.98 -4.91 4.14
CA ALA A 160 -15.19 -5.95 5.15
C ALA A 160 -14.87 -5.45 6.57
N THR A 161 -13.80 -4.66 6.72
CA THR A 161 -13.43 -4.05 8.00
C THR A 161 -14.49 -3.05 8.46
N MET A 162 -14.97 -2.19 7.55
CA MET A 162 -16.02 -1.20 7.85
C MET A 162 -17.33 -1.88 8.28
N ILE A 163 -17.76 -2.90 7.54
CA ILE A 163 -18.95 -3.71 7.90
C ILE A 163 -18.76 -4.36 9.27
N SER A 164 -17.59 -4.93 9.55
CA SER A 164 -17.29 -5.56 10.84
C SER A 164 -17.36 -4.56 12.00
N LEU A 165 -16.89 -3.32 11.80
CA LEU A 165 -16.99 -2.25 12.79
C LEU A 165 -18.45 -1.85 13.05
N GLU A 166 -19.25 -1.72 11.99
CA GLU A 166 -20.67 -1.39 12.10
C GLU A 166 -21.47 -2.51 12.79
N MET A 167 -21.19 -3.77 12.47
CA MET A 167 -21.80 -4.93 13.13
C MET A 167 -21.48 -4.94 14.64
N ARG A 168 -20.23 -4.65 15.03
CA ARG A 168 -19.83 -4.55 16.44
C ARG A 168 -20.56 -3.43 17.16
N ALA A 169 -20.66 -2.25 16.55
CA ALA A 169 -21.40 -1.12 17.12
C ALA A 169 -22.89 -1.45 17.29
N THR A 170 -23.49 -2.11 16.29
CA THR A 170 -24.89 -2.53 16.30
C THR A 170 -25.16 -3.57 17.38
N ASP A 171 -24.29 -4.57 17.54
CA ASP A 171 -24.42 -5.58 18.59
C ASP A 171 -24.30 -4.96 19.99
N LEU A 172 -23.35 -4.05 20.20
CA LEU A 172 -23.23 -3.32 21.47
C LEU A 172 -24.50 -2.52 21.79
N ASN A 173 -25.03 -1.80 20.81
CA ASN A 173 -26.29 -1.05 20.96
C ASN A 173 -27.47 -1.99 21.28
N ARG A 174 -27.54 -3.15 20.63
CA ARG A 174 -28.56 -4.17 20.89
C ARG A 174 -28.46 -4.71 22.32
N ARG A 175 -27.28 -5.10 22.78
CA ARG A 175 -27.06 -5.59 24.16
C ARG A 175 -27.43 -4.54 25.19
N MET A 176 -27.04 -3.28 24.97
CA MET A 176 -27.38 -2.17 25.86
C MET A 176 -28.88 -1.84 25.87
N ARG A 177 -29.59 -2.08 24.76
CA ARG A 177 -31.05 -1.97 24.70
C ARG A 177 -31.72 -3.08 25.51
N LEU A 178 -31.29 -4.33 25.35
CA LEU A 178 -31.83 -5.47 26.10
C LEU A 178 -31.60 -5.32 27.60
N LEU A 179 -30.40 -4.91 28.02
CA LEU A 179 -30.11 -4.62 29.42
C LEU A 179 -31.07 -3.57 30.00
N ARG A 180 -31.36 -2.52 29.23
CA ARG A 180 -32.26 -1.45 29.65
C ARG A 180 -33.70 -1.95 29.82
N GLN A 181 -34.15 -2.83 28.93
CA GLN A 181 -35.47 -3.46 29.03
C GLN A 181 -35.56 -4.40 30.24
N PHE A 182 -34.53 -5.22 30.47
CA PHE A 182 -34.46 -6.12 31.62
C PHE A 182 -34.53 -5.35 32.96
N LEU A 183 -33.70 -4.32 33.12
CA LEU A 183 -33.68 -3.50 34.35
C LEU A 183 -35.02 -2.80 34.60
N TYR A 184 -35.72 -2.41 33.53
CA TYR A 184 -37.06 -1.84 33.63
C TYR A 184 -38.10 -2.87 34.06
N GLN A 185 -38.07 -4.08 33.50
CA GLN A 185 -39.00 -5.17 33.84
C GLN A 185 -38.86 -5.63 35.29
N GLU A 186 -37.62 -5.74 35.77
CA GLU A 186 -37.30 -6.10 37.17
C GLU A 186 -37.49 -4.94 38.16
N ARG A 187 -38.03 -3.80 37.71
CA ARG A 187 -38.30 -2.59 38.52
C ARG A 187 -37.08 -2.13 39.34
N VAL A 188 -35.89 -2.23 38.76
CA VAL A 188 -34.64 -1.81 39.40
C VAL A 188 -34.62 -0.30 39.58
N ASP A 189 -34.21 0.17 40.76
CA ASP A 189 -34.06 1.59 41.06
C ASP A 189 -33.19 2.32 40.02
N ALA A 190 -33.56 3.55 39.67
CA ALA A 190 -32.91 4.32 38.61
C ALA A 190 -31.41 4.54 38.86
N SER A 191 -31.01 4.73 40.13
CA SER A 191 -29.61 4.93 40.50
C SER A 191 -28.78 3.66 40.30
N LEU A 192 -29.34 2.50 40.64
CA LEU A 192 -28.69 1.20 40.44
C LEU A 192 -28.65 0.82 38.95
N SER A 193 -29.74 1.06 38.22
CA SER A 193 -29.83 0.82 36.78
C SER A 193 -28.76 1.61 36.00
N LEU A 194 -28.51 2.87 36.36
CA LEU A 194 -27.46 3.68 35.75
C LEU A 194 -26.06 3.09 36.01
N ARG A 195 -25.77 2.71 37.26
CA ARG A 195 -24.48 2.11 37.66
C ARG A 195 -24.22 0.79 36.93
N VAL A 196 -25.23 -0.07 36.86
CA VAL A 196 -25.15 -1.35 36.14
C VAL A 196 -24.88 -1.12 34.66
N ARG A 197 -25.61 -0.19 34.02
CA ARG A 197 -25.40 0.13 32.60
C ARG A 197 -24.00 0.67 32.32
N GLN A 198 -23.50 1.59 33.13
CA GLN A 198 -22.14 2.12 32.98
C GLN A 198 -21.09 1.03 33.16
N GLN A 199 -21.27 0.15 34.15
CA GLN A 199 -20.35 -0.97 34.38
C GLN A 199 -20.37 -1.97 33.21
N VAL A 200 -21.54 -2.30 32.68
CA VAL A 200 -21.67 -3.20 31.53
C VAL A 200 -21.11 -2.57 30.26
N GLU A 201 -21.39 -1.30 30.00
CA GLU A 201 -20.85 -0.58 28.84
C GLU A 201 -19.31 -0.53 28.89
N ASN A 202 -18.74 -0.19 30.04
CA ASN A 202 -17.28 -0.18 30.23
C ASN A 202 -16.66 -1.57 30.04
N ARG A 203 -17.34 -2.64 30.48
CA ARG A 203 -16.88 -4.02 30.27
C ARG A 203 -16.99 -4.45 28.80
N LEU A 204 -18.06 -4.08 28.11
CA LEU A 204 -18.27 -4.41 26.70
C LEU A 204 -17.31 -3.64 25.77
N ARG A 205 -16.97 -2.39 26.11
CA ARG A 205 -15.98 -1.59 25.37
C ARG A 205 -14.54 -2.09 25.58
N ARG A 206 -14.25 -2.72 26.72
CA ARG A 206 -12.92 -3.26 27.08
C ARG A 206 -12.77 -4.75 26.77
N GLN A 207 -13.39 -5.29 25.70
CA GLN A 207 -13.46 -6.74 25.47
C GLN A 207 -12.17 -7.47 25.88
N PRO A 208 -12.28 -8.53 26.69
CA PRO A 208 -11.18 -9.08 27.48
C PRO A 208 -10.13 -9.74 26.59
N LYS A 209 -8.87 -9.76 27.06
CA LYS A 209 -7.87 -10.73 26.61
C LYS A 209 -8.52 -12.11 26.60
N ILE A 210 -8.54 -12.74 25.43
CA ILE A 210 -9.07 -14.09 25.24
C ILE A 210 -8.42 -14.99 26.28
N SER A 211 -9.24 -15.61 27.13
CA SER A 211 -8.78 -16.59 28.12
C SER A 211 -8.63 -17.93 27.41
N VAL A 212 -7.65 -18.73 27.80
CA VAL A 212 -7.37 -20.06 27.22
C VAL A 212 -8.60 -20.99 27.27
N THR A 213 -9.58 -20.70 28.14
CA THR A 213 -10.86 -21.41 28.22
C THR A 213 -11.82 -21.18 27.05
N ASP A 214 -11.59 -20.19 26.19
CA ASP A 214 -12.43 -19.90 25.02
C ASP A 214 -11.97 -20.64 23.75
N VAL A 215 -10.91 -21.45 23.85
CA VAL A 215 -10.50 -22.38 22.80
C VAL A 215 -11.04 -23.76 23.16
N ASP A 216 -12.14 -24.15 22.51
CA ASP A 216 -12.61 -25.53 22.58
C ASP A 216 -11.50 -26.47 22.07
N VAL A 217 -11.05 -27.36 22.95
CA VAL A 217 -10.07 -28.44 22.68
C VAL A 217 -10.75 -29.59 21.95
#